data_AF-A0A6P0T4S3-F1
#
_entry.id   AF-A0A6P0T4S3-F1
#
_cell.length_a   1.000
_cell.length_b   1.000
_cell.length_c   1.000
_cell.angle_alpha   90.00
_cell.angle_beta   90.00
_cell.angle_gamma   90.00
#
_symmetry.space_group_name_H-M   'P 1'
#
loop_
_entity.id
_entity.type
_entity.pdbx_description
1 polymer ?
#
loop_
_entity_poly.entity_id
_entity_poly.type
_entity_poly.pdbx_seq_one_letter_code
_entity_poly.pdbx_strand_id
1 'polypeptide(L)'
;MPKKVGATKKISTQIVLVIGMTKVVETELLSTMKKLGIVRSESYNKLGSINYWNLDWKKAIPEVKSFRTPDTLGLPAKLMDWTVNDVGKAITAQQAACKDAVIKKIYKRFPGKENKNKRKELCQQLKTSAFLDNSLLHRLVRKEFQRGHSWVNNQIVYQQVGYKCKRLSRNTLQLELAGLTKGKRNKIIVKSNRKIKGQIRLIYDQILPRFEIHFLVDHGTVEVPSERRSIGVDKGYTEAFYDSEGQAHGTGLGKIITKKSDRICAKNRNRGKLWALHRKLEKLDPAKSARILKNNLSRKTENRRYRQNQSELTAKIGAASKSLFNGESLKVFAEDLTQPIRNKRRSKTVSRKLNSWMKGVMRDSLQKWANWTGSVVTEVQPSYTSQIDSRTGTLLGKRTGDNFTGFDGVVLQADYNAAKNILARGTDKEITRYMNLNEVQAVLLRRTARYLEGMGLSLVDGVELGWIDPKHSKTKAFKQLLVEMPGAPK
;
A
#
# COMPACT_ATOMS: atom_id res chain seq x y z
N MET A 1 -7.43 17.10 -31.99
CA MET A 1 -7.19 15.87 -31.18
C MET A 1 -5.94 16.08 -30.34
N PRO A 2 -5.92 15.75 -29.03
CA PRO A 2 -4.73 15.92 -28.21
C PRO A 2 -3.55 15.12 -28.77
N LYS A 3 -2.36 15.73 -28.82
CA LYS A 3 -1.13 15.07 -29.30
C LYS A 3 -0.86 13.83 -28.46
N LYS A 4 -0.52 12.70 -29.07
CA LYS A 4 -0.26 11.43 -28.36
C LYS A 4 1.21 11.36 -27.96
N VAL A 5 1.49 10.96 -26.71
CA VAL A 5 2.87 10.98 -26.16
C VAL A 5 3.37 9.57 -25.80
N GLY A 6 2.50 8.55 -25.78
CA GLY A 6 2.94 7.17 -25.59
C GLY A 6 1.80 6.17 -25.38
N ALA A 7 2.18 4.93 -25.04
CA ALA A 7 1.26 3.84 -24.75
C ALA A 7 1.69 3.07 -23.49
N THR A 8 0.74 2.76 -22.60
CA THR A 8 0.98 1.97 -21.38
C THR A 8 0.26 0.63 -21.47
N LYS A 9 0.89 -0.46 -21.03
CA LYS A 9 0.27 -1.80 -20.99
C LYS A 9 -0.71 -1.94 -19.83
N LYS A 10 -1.92 -2.44 -20.12
CA LYS A 10 -2.94 -2.81 -19.13
C LYS A 10 -2.68 -4.21 -18.61
N ILE A 11 -1.97 -4.32 -17.49
CA ILE A 11 -1.63 -5.61 -16.90
C ILE A 11 -2.45 -5.86 -15.62
N SER A 12 -2.95 -7.08 -15.44
CA SER A 12 -3.57 -7.52 -14.19
C SER A 12 -3.25 -8.96 -13.86
N THR A 13 -3.05 -9.27 -12.59
CA THR A 13 -3.08 -10.66 -12.12
C THR A 13 -4.50 -11.20 -12.17
N GLN A 14 -4.69 -12.32 -12.86
CA GLN A 14 -5.92 -13.11 -12.86
C GLN A 14 -5.71 -14.34 -11.99
N ILE A 15 -6.78 -14.71 -11.25
CA ILE A 15 -6.84 -15.89 -10.42
C ILE A 15 -7.89 -16.81 -11.01
N VAL A 16 -7.52 -18.03 -11.38
CA VAL A 16 -8.45 -19.04 -11.90
C VAL A 16 -8.42 -20.28 -11.02
N LEU A 17 -9.59 -20.89 -10.84
CA LEU A 17 -9.74 -22.06 -10.00
C LEU A 17 -9.37 -23.33 -10.75
N VAL A 18 -8.67 -24.23 -10.08
CA VAL A 18 -8.49 -25.60 -10.55
C VAL A 18 -9.73 -26.39 -10.16
N ILE A 19 -10.39 -26.98 -11.16
CA ILE A 19 -11.68 -27.68 -11.02
C ILE A 19 -11.56 -29.20 -11.18
N GLY A 20 -10.41 -29.71 -11.63
CA GLY A 20 -10.20 -31.15 -11.76
C GLY A 20 -8.72 -31.53 -11.80
N MET A 21 -8.37 -32.62 -11.11
CA MET A 21 -7.09 -33.32 -11.16
C MET A 21 -7.24 -34.71 -10.54
N THR A 22 -6.29 -35.61 -10.78
CA THR A 22 -6.27 -36.92 -10.10
C THR A 22 -5.68 -36.80 -8.69
N LYS A 23 -6.00 -37.74 -7.80
CA LYS A 23 -5.47 -37.74 -6.42
C LYS A 23 -3.93 -37.87 -6.37
N VAL A 24 -3.37 -38.63 -7.31
CA VAL A 24 -1.91 -38.79 -7.48
C VAL A 24 -1.26 -37.43 -7.79
N VAL A 25 -1.83 -36.69 -8.76
CA VAL A 25 -1.37 -35.34 -9.12
C VAL A 25 -1.48 -34.39 -7.94
N GLU A 26 -2.62 -34.41 -7.22
CA GLU A 26 -2.83 -33.56 -6.03
C GLU A 26 -1.72 -33.77 -4.98
N THR A 27 -1.42 -35.04 -4.69
CA THR A 27 -0.43 -35.44 -3.70
C THR A 27 0.99 -35.03 -4.11
N GLU A 28 1.32 -35.24 -5.39
CA GLU A 28 2.62 -34.83 -5.94
C GLU A 28 2.79 -33.30 -5.87
N LEU A 29 1.77 -32.54 -6.23
CA LEU A 29 1.81 -31.07 -6.19
C LEU A 29 2.00 -30.56 -4.76
N LEU A 30 1.26 -31.08 -3.78
CA LEU A 30 1.42 -30.70 -2.37
C LEU A 30 2.80 -31.04 -1.83
N SER A 31 3.33 -32.23 -2.17
CA SER A 31 4.69 -32.64 -1.80
C SER A 31 5.74 -31.71 -2.42
N THR A 32 5.59 -31.40 -3.71
CA THR A 32 6.47 -30.47 -4.43
C THR A 32 6.45 -29.06 -3.82
N MET A 33 5.27 -28.56 -3.44
CA MET A 33 5.12 -27.26 -2.77
C MET A 33 5.92 -27.19 -1.46
N LYS A 34 5.89 -28.25 -0.64
CA LYS A 34 6.65 -28.33 0.62
C LYS A 34 8.16 -28.31 0.36
N LYS A 35 8.65 -29.13 -0.58
CA LYS A 35 10.06 -29.17 -0.99
C LYS A 35 10.54 -27.81 -1.48
N LEU A 36 9.77 -27.14 -2.34
CA LEU A 36 10.07 -25.79 -2.80
C LEU A 36 9.92 -24.73 -1.70
N GLY A 37 9.15 -25.01 -0.65
CA GLY A 37 9.10 -24.22 0.57
C GLY A 37 10.46 -24.10 1.24
N ILE A 38 11.17 -25.23 1.38
CA ILE A 38 12.55 -25.26 1.91
C ILE A 38 13.46 -24.39 1.07
N VAL A 39 13.45 -24.60 -0.26
CA VAL A 39 14.24 -23.79 -1.22
C VAL A 39 13.96 -22.30 -1.03
N ARG A 40 12.69 -21.88 -0.90
CA ARG A 40 12.37 -20.46 -0.67
C ARG A 40 12.93 -19.94 0.64
N SER A 41 12.72 -20.66 1.73
CA SER A 41 13.16 -20.23 3.06
C SER A 41 14.67 -20.06 3.11
N GLU A 42 15.42 -21.03 2.60
CA GLU A 42 16.88 -20.97 2.56
C GLU A 42 17.41 -19.90 1.60
N SER A 43 16.80 -19.77 0.42
CA SER A 43 17.14 -18.69 -0.52
C SER A 43 16.92 -17.32 0.11
N TYR A 44 15.83 -17.13 0.85
CA TYR A 44 15.56 -15.88 1.58
C TYR A 44 16.61 -15.64 2.67
N ASN A 45 16.96 -16.67 3.45
CA ASN A 45 17.96 -16.55 4.51
C ASN A 45 19.33 -16.15 3.95
N LYS A 46 19.74 -16.72 2.81
CA LYS A 46 21.02 -16.40 2.17
C LYS A 46 20.97 -15.03 1.48
N LEU A 47 20.10 -14.90 0.48
CA LEU A 47 20.04 -13.76 -0.45
C LEU A 47 19.42 -12.51 0.19
N GLY A 48 18.64 -12.67 1.26
CA GLY A 48 18.07 -11.55 2.00
C GLY A 48 19.09 -10.85 2.92
N SER A 49 20.31 -11.37 3.01
CA SER A 49 21.38 -10.75 3.78
C SER A 49 21.98 -9.53 3.07
N ILE A 50 22.75 -8.74 3.82
CA ILE A 50 23.32 -7.49 3.31
C ILE A 50 24.43 -7.72 2.28
N ASN A 51 25.06 -8.89 2.31
CA ASN A 51 26.10 -9.29 1.36
C ASN A 51 25.56 -9.40 -0.08
N TYR A 52 24.24 -9.53 -0.24
CA TYR A 52 23.54 -9.59 -1.53
C TYR A 52 22.72 -8.32 -1.80
N TRP A 53 23.08 -7.21 -1.17
CA TRP A 53 22.47 -5.92 -1.47
C TRP A 53 22.71 -5.56 -2.95
N ASN A 54 21.63 -5.28 -3.69
CA ASN A 54 21.65 -5.05 -5.13
C ASN A 54 22.16 -6.21 -6.00
N LEU A 55 22.15 -7.45 -5.50
CA LEU A 55 22.38 -8.60 -6.36
C LEU A 55 21.30 -8.63 -7.47
N ASP A 56 21.73 -8.74 -8.73
CA ASP A 56 20.81 -9.05 -9.83
C ASP A 56 20.23 -10.45 -9.59
N TRP A 57 18.90 -10.56 -9.56
CA TRP A 57 18.19 -11.83 -9.36
C TRP A 57 18.62 -12.91 -10.36
N LYS A 58 19.12 -12.54 -11.54
CA LYS A 58 19.68 -13.51 -12.52
C LYS A 58 20.92 -14.24 -12.01
N LYS A 59 21.66 -13.65 -11.07
CA LYS A 59 22.84 -14.22 -10.42
C LYS A 59 22.52 -14.97 -9.12
N ALA A 60 21.24 -15.10 -8.76
CA ALA A 60 20.83 -15.75 -7.51
C ALA A 60 21.01 -17.28 -7.53
N ILE A 61 20.92 -17.92 -8.70
CA ILE A 61 20.95 -19.38 -8.81
C ILE A 61 22.28 -19.99 -8.34
N PRO A 62 23.47 -19.52 -8.81
CA PRO A 62 24.75 -20.05 -8.34
C PRO A 62 24.91 -19.93 -6.81
N GLU A 63 24.51 -18.79 -6.24
CA GLU A 63 24.62 -18.52 -4.81
C GLU A 63 23.83 -19.53 -3.96
N VAL A 64 22.61 -19.89 -4.40
CA VAL A 64 21.80 -20.88 -3.70
C VAL A 64 22.30 -22.30 -3.97
N LYS A 65 22.73 -22.59 -5.21
CA LYS A 65 23.24 -23.90 -5.58
C LYS A 65 24.56 -24.28 -4.91
N SER A 66 25.31 -23.30 -4.41
CA SER A 66 26.53 -23.53 -3.63
C SER A 66 26.30 -24.35 -2.34
N PHE A 67 25.09 -24.31 -1.78
CA PHE A 67 24.76 -25.03 -0.54
C PHE A 67 23.50 -25.90 -0.63
N ARG A 68 22.68 -25.74 -1.69
CA ARG A 68 21.47 -26.54 -1.91
C ARG A 68 21.41 -27.02 -3.35
N THR A 69 21.47 -28.34 -3.55
CA THR A 69 21.33 -28.95 -4.88
C THR A 69 19.91 -29.51 -5.07
N PRO A 70 19.39 -29.56 -6.32
CA PRO A 70 18.06 -30.11 -6.59
C PRO A 70 17.89 -31.57 -6.12
N ASP A 71 18.96 -32.36 -6.22
CA ASP A 71 18.94 -33.80 -5.90
C ASP A 71 18.72 -34.07 -4.40
N THR A 72 19.25 -33.21 -3.52
CA THR A 72 19.04 -33.35 -2.06
C THR A 72 17.58 -33.28 -1.63
N LEU A 73 16.72 -32.70 -2.47
CA LEU A 73 15.27 -32.61 -2.23
C LEU A 73 14.46 -33.49 -3.20
N GLY A 74 15.13 -34.22 -4.10
CA GLY A 74 14.48 -34.94 -5.20
C GLY A 74 13.59 -34.00 -6.02
N LEU A 75 14.15 -32.85 -6.42
CA LEU A 75 13.48 -31.84 -7.24
C LEU A 75 14.14 -31.74 -8.62
N PRO A 76 13.36 -31.56 -9.69
CA PRO A 76 13.91 -31.12 -10.97
C PRO A 76 14.61 -29.76 -10.85
N ALA A 77 15.80 -29.64 -11.46
CA ALA A 77 16.61 -28.43 -11.42
C ALA A 77 15.85 -27.16 -11.82
N LYS A 78 15.01 -27.22 -12.87
CA LYS A 78 14.24 -26.06 -13.33
C LYS A 78 13.19 -25.57 -12.33
N LEU A 79 12.53 -26.46 -11.57
CA LEU A 79 11.56 -26.06 -10.55
C LEU A 79 12.25 -25.32 -9.40
N MET A 80 13.44 -25.78 -9.02
CA MET A 80 14.29 -25.10 -8.06
C MET A 80 14.74 -23.73 -8.59
N ASP A 81 15.29 -23.67 -9.80
CA ASP A 81 15.79 -22.43 -10.43
C ASP A 81 14.70 -21.34 -10.50
N TRP A 82 13.48 -21.70 -10.92
CA TRP A 82 12.37 -20.75 -10.98
C TRP A 82 11.97 -20.23 -9.60
N THR A 83 12.07 -21.08 -8.58
CA THR A 83 11.78 -20.71 -7.20
C THR A 83 12.85 -19.75 -6.66
N VAL A 84 14.14 -20.01 -6.92
CA VAL A 84 15.24 -19.13 -6.53
C VAL A 84 15.13 -17.76 -7.20
N ASN A 85 14.88 -17.73 -8.51
CA ASN A 85 14.68 -16.48 -9.25
C ASN A 85 13.49 -15.66 -8.72
N ASP A 86 12.41 -16.33 -8.34
CA ASP A 86 11.25 -15.69 -7.75
C ASP A 86 11.56 -15.02 -6.41
N VAL A 87 12.33 -15.71 -5.55
CA VAL A 87 12.82 -15.15 -4.28
C VAL A 87 13.75 -13.96 -4.52
N GLY A 88 14.70 -14.08 -5.46
CA GLY A 88 15.60 -12.99 -5.83
C GLY A 88 14.84 -11.73 -6.24
N LYS A 89 13.83 -11.86 -7.10
CA LYS A 89 12.96 -10.74 -7.51
C LYS A 89 12.23 -10.10 -6.33
N ALA A 90 11.72 -10.92 -5.40
CA ALA A 90 11.02 -10.43 -4.22
C ALA A 90 11.95 -9.66 -3.27
N ILE A 91 13.19 -10.13 -3.10
CA ILE A 91 14.23 -9.43 -2.32
C ILE A 91 14.60 -8.10 -2.98
N THR A 92 14.81 -8.07 -4.30
CA THR A 92 15.09 -6.82 -5.02
C THR A 92 13.98 -5.78 -4.82
N ALA A 93 12.70 -6.21 -4.89
CA ALA A 93 11.56 -5.34 -4.62
C ALA A 93 11.56 -4.82 -3.18
N GLN A 94 11.89 -5.67 -2.20
CA GLN A 94 11.99 -5.27 -0.80
C GLN A 94 13.13 -4.28 -0.54
N GLN A 95 14.30 -4.50 -1.15
CA GLN A 95 15.43 -3.57 -1.08
C GLN A 95 15.05 -2.21 -1.69
N ALA A 96 14.36 -2.19 -2.84
CA ALA A 96 13.86 -0.95 -3.44
C ALA A 96 12.89 -0.20 -2.52
N ALA A 97 11.97 -0.90 -1.85
CA ALA A 97 11.07 -0.31 -0.86
C ALA A 97 11.83 0.27 0.35
N CYS A 98 12.84 -0.44 0.86
CA CYS A 98 13.71 0.06 1.90
C CYS A 98 14.43 1.35 1.47
N LYS A 99 14.94 1.40 0.23
CA LYS A 99 15.62 2.59 -0.28
C LYS A 99 14.70 3.80 -0.31
N ASP A 100 13.48 3.65 -0.82
CA ASP A 100 12.48 4.73 -0.81
C ASP A 100 12.20 5.24 0.61
N ALA A 101 12.04 4.33 1.57
CA ALA A 101 11.83 4.69 2.97
C ALA A 101 13.02 5.42 3.60
N VAL A 102 14.25 4.99 3.31
CA VAL A 102 15.49 5.65 3.77
C VAL A 102 15.66 7.02 3.13
N ILE A 103 15.41 7.15 1.82
CA ILE A 103 15.45 8.44 1.10
C ILE A 103 14.50 9.44 1.75
N LYS A 104 13.26 9.04 2.06
CA LYS A 104 12.31 9.89 2.81
C LYS A 104 12.88 10.41 4.13
N LYS A 105 13.60 9.56 4.88
CA LYS A 105 14.25 9.96 6.14
C LYS A 105 15.45 10.87 5.93
N ILE A 106 16.24 10.66 4.87
CA ILE A 106 17.35 11.53 4.49
C ILE A 106 16.80 12.94 4.23
N TYR A 107 15.75 13.06 3.41
CA TYR A 107 15.14 14.35 3.10
C TYR A 107 14.55 15.04 4.33
N LYS A 108 13.98 14.27 5.26
CA LYS A 108 13.48 14.81 6.53
C LYS A 108 14.59 15.27 7.48
N ARG A 109 15.73 14.57 7.51
CA ARG A 109 16.86 14.89 8.39
C ARG A 109 17.68 16.07 7.89
N PHE A 110 17.79 16.21 6.58
CA PHE A 110 18.54 17.26 5.91
C PHE A 110 17.59 18.13 5.07
N PRO A 111 16.76 18.95 5.73
CA PRO A 111 15.84 19.87 5.06
C PRO A 111 16.57 21.00 4.34
N GLY A 112 15.83 21.84 3.61
CA GLY A 112 16.41 23.04 2.98
C GLY A 112 17.13 22.81 1.65
N LYS A 113 17.54 23.90 1.00
CA LYS A 113 18.23 23.90 -0.30
C LYS A 113 19.73 23.67 -0.14
N GLU A 114 20.32 24.20 0.93
CA GLU A 114 21.71 24.07 1.34
C GLU A 114 22.15 22.60 1.46
N ASN A 115 21.25 21.72 1.90
CA ASN A 115 21.51 20.29 2.03
C ASN A 115 21.33 19.46 0.75
N LYS A 116 21.11 20.09 -0.42
CA LYS A 116 20.88 19.38 -1.69
C LYS A 116 22.02 18.42 -2.07
N ASN A 117 23.27 18.87 -1.96
CA ASN A 117 24.44 18.06 -2.31
C ASN A 117 24.61 16.88 -1.35
N LYS A 118 24.45 17.11 -0.04
CA LYS A 118 24.51 16.04 0.97
C LYS A 118 23.45 14.96 0.73
N ARG A 119 22.21 15.34 0.40
CA ARG A 119 21.15 14.38 0.05
C ARG A 119 21.52 13.56 -1.18
N LYS A 120 22.05 14.18 -2.23
CA LYS A 120 22.47 13.50 -3.47
C LYS A 120 23.56 12.46 -3.18
N GLU A 121 24.58 12.84 -2.43
CA GLU A 121 25.68 11.95 -2.00
C GLU A 121 25.16 10.73 -1.22
N LEU A 122 24.33 10.96 -0.19
CA LEU A 122 23.74 9.91 0.64
C LEU A 122 22.85 8.95 -0.18
N CYS A 123 22.05 9.49 -1.11
CA CYS A 123 21.21 8.68 -2.00
C CYS A 123 22.05 7.83 -2.97
N GLN A 124 23.22 8.32 -3.39
CA GLN A 124 24.12 7.58 -4.27
C GLN A 124 24.82 6.43 -3.51
N GLN A 125 25.31 6.68 -2.28
CA GLN A 125 25.88 5.63 -1.41
C GLN A 125 24.89 4.49 -1.17
N LEU A 126 23.61 4.82 -0.98
CA LEU A 126 22.53 3.85 -0.77
C LEU A 126 22.30 2.87 -1.95
N LYS A 127 22.76 3.23 -3.16
CA LYS A 127 22.69 2.35 -4.34
C LYS A 127 23.77 1.27 -4.37
N THR A 128 24.77 1.34 -3.51
CA THR A 128 25.91 0.40 -3.46
C THR A 128 26.02 -0.22 -2.07
N SER A 129 27.09 -0.94 -1.74
CA SER A 129 27.41 -1.36 -0.38
C SER A 129 28.08 -0.26 0.46
N ALA A 130 28.47 0.86 -0.15
CA ALA A 130 29.16 1.97 0.53
C ALA A 130 28.34 2.63 1.66
N PHE A 131 27.04 2.38 1.73
CA PHE A 131 26.24 2.86 2.87
C PHE A 131 26.61 2.18 4.20
N LEU A 132 27.31 1.04 4.17
CA LEU A 132 27.76 0.33 5.36
C LEU A 132 28.78 1.13 6.17
N ASP A 133 29.66 1.85 5.45
CA ASP A 133 30.71 2.70 6.02
C ASP A 133 30.14 4.02 6.56
N ASN A 134 28.94 4.40 6.11
CA ASN A 134 28.23 5.56 6.61
C ASN A 134 27.34 5.20 7.81
N SER A 135 27.77 5.58 9.02
CA SER A 135 27.07 5.26 10.27
C SER A 135 25.58 5.66 10.29
N LEU A 136 25.24 6.78 9.64
CA LEU A 136 23.85 7.22 9.51
C LEU A 136 23.07 6.31 8.57
N LEU A 137 23.56 6.08 7.35
CA LEU A 137 22.85 5.26 6.37
C LEU A 137 22.73 3.82 6.82
N HIS A 138 23.81 3.23 7.35
CA HIS A 138 23.79 1.89 7.93
C HIS A 138 22.69 1.78 9.00
N ARG A 139 22.60 2.73 9.93
CA ARG A 139 21.55 2.75 10.95
C ARG A 139 20.15 2.90 10.35
N LEU A 140 19.98 3.71 9.30
CA LEU A 140 18.69 3.91 8.65
C LEU A 140 18.24 2.65 7.89
N VAL A 141 19.14 2.04 7.11
CA VAL A 141 18.89 0.79 6.39
C VAL A 141 18.54 -0.32 7.37
N ARG A 142 19.28 -0.49 8.47
CA ARG A 142 18.98 -1.51 9.49
C ARG A 142 17.57 -1.38 10.10
N LYS A 143 17.08 -0.14 10.25
CA LYS A 143 15.73 0.12 10.80
C LYS A 143 14.61 -0.15 9.78
N GLU A 144 14.86 0.11 8.51
CA GLU A 144 13.85 -0.02 7.45
C GLU A 144 13.86 -1.38 6.74
N PHE A 145 15.04 -1.98 6.57
CA PHE A 145 15.22 -3.26 5.94
C PHE A 145 14.90 -4.38 6.93
N GLN A 146 13.64 -4.80 6.93
CA GLN A 146 13.19 -5.97 7.68
C GLN A 146 13.70 -7.23 6.98
N ARG A 147 14.77 -7.88 7.47
CA ARG A 147 15.25 -9.14 6.88
C ARG A 147 14.08 -10.13 6.80
N GLY A 148 13.71 -10.50 5.57
CA GLY A 148 12.55 -11.33 5.31
C GLY A 148 12.88 -12.81 5.50
N HIS A 149 12.01 -13.52 6.21
CA HIS A 149 11.96 -14.98 6.18
C HIS A 149 10.71 -15.41 5.42
N SER A 150 10.85 -16.35 4.50
CA SER A 150 9.69 -16.94 3.82
C SER A 150 9.20 -18.15 4.60
N TRP A 151 7.92 -18.10 4.97
CA TRP A 151 7.16 -19.25 5.49
C TRP A 151 6.23 -19.85 4.41
N VAL A 152 6.36 -19.39 3.17
CA VAL A 152 5.48 -19.77 2.06
C VAL A 152 5.87 -21.14 1.54
N ASN A 153 5.03 -22.14 1.80
CA ASN A 153 5.25 -23.54 1.45
C ASN A 153 4.10 -24.16 0.62
N ASN A 154 3.20 -23.33 0.10
CA ASN A 154 1.95 -23.75 -0.54
C ASN A 154 1.85 -23.26 -2.00
N GLN A 155 2.99 -23.07 -2.68
CA GLN A 155 3.00 -22.62 -4.07
C GLN A 155 4.08 -23.29 -4.92
N ILE A 156 3.90 -23.23 -6.24
CA ILE A 156 4.90 -23.58 -7.26
C ILE A 156 4.89 -22.48 -8.33
N VAL A 157 6.07 -22.01 -8.72
CA VAL A 157 6.23 -21.03 -9.81
C VAL A 157 6.65 -21.77 -11.06
N TYR A 158 5.94 -21.58 -12.16
CA TYR A 158 6.30 -22.11 -13.47
C TYR A 158 6.56 -20.96 -14.45
N GLN A 159 7.63 -21.09 -15.23
CA GLN A 159 7.79 -20.31 -16.46
C GLN A 159 7.01 -20.97 -17.60
N GLN A 160 6.85 -20.27 -18.73
CA GLN A 160 6.08 -20.76 -19.89
C GLN A 160 6.52 -22.16 -20.36
N VAL A 161 7.83 -22.47 -20.32
CA VAL A 161 8.36 -23.79 -20.70
C VAL A 161 7.96 -24.92 -19.72
N GLY A 162 7.63 -24.53 -18.48
CA GLY A 162 7.22 -25.43 -17.40
C GLY A 162 5.80 -25.96 -17.53
N TYR A 163 5.00 -25.47 -18.48
CA TYR A 163 3.65 -25.97 -18.69
C TYR A 163 3.20 -25.90 -20.16
N LYS A 164 2.27 -26.77 -20.53
CA LYS A 164 1.47 -26.62 -21.77
C LYS A 164 0.04 -26.26 -21.41
N CYS A 165 -0.64 -25.53 -22.29
CA CYS A 165 -2.04 -25.11 -22.10
C CYS A 165 -2.86 -25.53 -23.32
N LYS A 166 -3.79 -26.48 -23.14
CA LYS A 166 -4.73 -26.96 -24.16
C LYS A 166 -6.14 -26.48 -23.81
N ARG A 167 -6.88 -25.96 -24.79
CA ARG A 167 -8.28 -25.58 -24.59
C ARG A 167 -9.15 -26.84 -24.68
N LEU A 168 -10.05 -27.02 -23.70
CA LEU A 168 -11.03 -28.12 -23.69
C LEU A 168 -12.42 -27.61 -24.10
N SER A 169 -12.81 -26.43 -23.60
CA SER A 169 -14.07 -25.76 -23.97
C SER A 169 -13.90 -24.24 -23.94
N ARG A 170 -14.99 -23.49 -24.17
CA ARG A 170 -14.99 -22.01 -24.10
C ARG A 170 -14.46 -21.48 -22.76
N ASN A 171 -14.76 -22.17 -21.65
CA ASN A 171 -14.44 -21.71 -20.29
C ASN A 171 -13.54 -22.68 -19.51
N THR A 172 -12.99 -23.70 -20.16
CA THR A 172 -12.20 -24.75 -19.50
C THR A 172 -10.91 -25.02 -20.28
N LEU A 173 -9.79 -25.06 -19.55
CA LEU A 173 -8.46 -25.34 -20.09
C LEU A 173 -7.82 -26.51 -19.33
N GLN A 174 -7.01 -27.30 -20.02
CA GLN A 174 -6.09 -28.26 -19.41
C GLN A 174 -4.69 -27.65 -19.36
N LEU A 175 -4.09 -27.65 -18.17
CA LEU A 175 -2.68 -27.34 -17.98
C LEU A 175 -1.90 -28.63 -17.73
N GLU A 176 -0.77 -28.78 -18.42
CA GLU A 176 0.17 -29.90 -18.26
C GLU A 176 1.45 -29.37 -17.64
N LEU A 177 1.52 -29.41 -16.31
CA LEU A 177 2.59 -28.85 -15.50
C LEU A 177 3.77 -29.83 -15.41
N ALA A 178 5.00 -29.35 -15.47
CA ALA A 178 6.17 -30.17 -15.20
C ALA A 178 6.08 -30.78 -13.78
N GLY A 179 6.20 -32.11 -13.68
CA GLY A 179 6.18 -32.83 -12.40
C GLY A 179 7.59 -33.11 -11.86
N LEU A 180 7.65 -33.99 -10.85
CA LEU A 180 8.92 -34.44 -10.26
C LEU A 180 9.69 -35.38 -11.19
N THR A 181 8.99 -36.19 -11.99
CA THR A 181 9.61 -37.12 -12.94
C THR A 181 9.84 -36.43 -14.29
N LYS A 182 11.06 -36.52 -14.82
CA LYS A 182 11.42 -35.97 -16.13
C LYS A 182 10.48 -36.54 -17.21
N GLY A 183 9.98 -35.68 -18.09
CA GLY A 183 9.06 -36.06 -19.18
C GLY A 183 7.59 -36.24 -18.77
N LYS A 184 7.31 -36.56 -17.50
CA LYS A 184 5.93 -36.71 -16.99
C LYS A 184 5.36 -35.36 -16.58
N ARG A 185 4.15 -35.06 -17.07
CA ARG A 185 3.45 -33.80 -16.75
C ARG A 185 2.17 -34.06 -15.96
N ASN A 186 1.97 -33.25 -14.92
CA ASN A 186 0.77 -33.22 -14.09
C ASN A 186 -0.35 -32.50 -14.84
N LYS A 187 -1.42 -33.22 -15.16
CA LYS A 187 -2.60 -32.69 -15.86
C LYS A 187 -3.60 -32.14 -14.85
N ILE A 188 -3.95 -30.88 -14.99
CA ILE A 188 -4.99 -30.22 -14.20
C ILE A 188 -5.96 -29.48 -15.12
N ILE A 189 -7.21 -29.36 -14.68
CA ILE A 189 -8.29 -28.67 -15.40
C ILE A 189 -8.59 -27.37 -14.66
N VAL A 190 -8.63 -26.26 -15.39
CA VAL A 190 -8.89 -24.92 -14.83
C VAL A 190 -10.07 -24.24 -15.51
N LYS A 191 -10.84 -23.48 -14.73
CA LYS A 191 -11.96 -22.67 -15.25
C LYS A 191 -11.44 -21.31 -15.69
N SER A 192 -11.23 -21.14 -17.00
CA SER A 192 -10.80 -19.87 -17.59
C SER A 192 -11.27 -19.74 -19.03
N ASN A 193 -11.74 -18.54 -19.39
CA ASN A 193 -12.06 -18.16 -20.77
C ASN A 193 -10.85 -17.58 -21.52
N ARG A 194 -9.72 -17.33 -20.83
CA ARG A 194 -8.51 -16.74 -21.40
C ARG A 194 -7.37 -17.73 -21.41
N LYS A 195 -6.64 -17.79 -22.54
CA LYS A 195 -5.43 -18.62 -22.65
C LYS A 195 -4.38 -18.18 -21.63
N ILE A 196 -3.88 -19.12 -20.85
CA ILE A 196 -2.89 -18.87 -19.81
C ILE A 196 -1.49 -18.86 -20.45
N LYS A 197 -0.79 -17.73 -20.35
CA LYS A 197 0.56 -17.52 -20.92
C LYS A 197 1.49 -16.86 -19.90
N GLY A 198 2.80 -17.02 -20.11
CA GLY A 198 3.83 -16.37 -19.31
C GLY A 198 4.19 -17.14 -18.03
N GLN A 199 4.61 -16.40 -16.99
CA GLN A 199 4.86 -16.99 -15.68
C GLN A 199 3.54 -17.21 -14.95
N ILE A 200 3.37 -18.40 -14.37
CA ILE A 200 2.20 -18.76 -13.55
C ILE A 200 2.65 -19.16 -12.15
N ARG A 201 1.78 -18.93 -11.16
CA ARG A 201 1.87 -19.52 -9.82
C ARG A 201 0.71 -20.48 -9.63
N LEU A 202 1.02 -21.72 -9.30
CA LEU A 202 0.06 -22.63 -8.69
C LEU A 202 0.11 -22.44 -7.19
N ILE A 203 -1.01 -22.14 -6.55
CA ILE A 203 -1.13 -21.90 -5.11
C ILE A 203 -2.19 -22.82 -4.52
N TYR A 204 -1.91 -23.43 -3.38
CA TYR A 204 -2.90 -24.14 -2.58
C TYR A 204 -3.41 -23.23 -1.45
N ASP A 205 -4.68 -22.84 -1.52
CA ASP A 205 -5.33 -22.10 -0.44
C ASP A 205 -5.68 -23.08 0.69
N GLN A 206 -4.96 -22.99 1.82
CA GLN A 206 -5.20 -23.86 2.98
C GLN A 206 -6.51 -23.55 3.72
N ILE A 207 -7.10 -22.38 3.48
CA ILE A 207 -8.31 -21.92 4.16
C ILE A 207 -9.55 -22.37 3.39
N LEU A 208 -9.53 -22.16 2.08
CA LEU A 208 -10.47 -22.74 1.14
C LEU A 208 -9.72 -23.86 0.43
N PRO A 209 -9.74 -25.11 0.92
CA PRO A 209 -8.84 -26.20 0.51
C PRO A 209 -8.96 -26.52 -0.98
N ARG A 210 -8.27 -25.73 -1.82
CA ARG A 210 -8.38 -25.73 -3.28
C ARG A 210 -7.12 -25.15 -3.90
N PHE A 211 -6.91 -25.49 -5.17
CA PHE A 211 -5.81 -24.93 -5.96
C PHE A 211 -6.28 -23.74 -6.81
N GLU A 212 -5.39 -22.78 -6.95
CA GLU A 212 -5.57 -21.58 -7.77
C GLU A 212 -4.36 -21.38 -8.68
N ILE A 213 -4.61 -20.97 -9.92
CA ILE A 213 -3.56 -20.49 -10.84
C ILE A 213 -3.62 -18.97 -10.89
N HIS A 214 -2.51 -18.34 -10.53
CA HIS A 214 -2.32 -16.90 -10.59
C HIS A 214 -1.39 -16.59 -11.77
N PHE A 215 -1.82 -15.72 -12.68
CA PHE A 215 -1.03 -15.37 -13.86
C PHE A 215 -1.29 -13.93 -14.31
N LEU A 216 -0.31 -13.32 -14.95
CA LEU A 216 -0.45 -11.97 -15.50
C LEU A 216 -1.17 -12.01 -16.84
N VAL A 217 -2.10 -11.09 -17.01
CA VAL A 217 -2.84 -10.91 -18.26
C VAL A 217 -2.61 -9.51 -18.78
N ASP A 218 -2.18 -9.45 -20.05
CA ASP A 218 -2.09 -8.23 -20.84
C ASP A 218 -3.46 -8.00 -21.52
N HIS A 219 -4.06 -6.84 -21.26
CA HIS A 219 -5.32 -6.39 -21.86
C HIS A 219 -5.09 -5.36 -22.98
N GLY A 220 -3.88 -5.30 -23.52
CA GLY A 220 -3.49 -4.37 -24.56
C GLY A 220 -2.98 -3.05 -24.00
N THR A 221 -2.91 -2.05 -24.85
CA THR A 221 -2.38 -0.73 -24.51
C THR A 221 -3.48 0.29 -24.23
N VAL A 222 -3.13 1.36 -23.53
CA VAL A 222 -3.91 2.58 -23.41
C VAL A 222 -3.14 3.70 -24.06
N GLU A 223 -3.81 4.46 -24.92
CA GLU A 223 -3.27 5.69 -25.45
C GLU A 223 -3.16 6.75 -24.35
N VAL A 224 -2.01 7.41 -24.30
CA VAL A 224 -1.74 8.47 -23.35
C VAL A 224 -1.85 9.82 -24.07
N PRO A 225 -2.77 10.71 -23.65
CA PRO A 225 -2.84 12.07 -24.19
C PRO A 225 -1.66 12.92 -23.69
N SER A 226 -1.29 13.94 -24.48
CA SER A 226 -0.24 14.91 -24.13
C SER A 226 -0.56 15.66 -22.86
N GLU A 227 -1.82 16.02 -22.71
CA GLU A 227 -2.34 16.73 -21.55
C GLU A 227 -3.38 15.86 -20.86
N ARG A 228 -3.33 15.88 -19.54
CA ARG A 228 -4.27 15.18 -18.69
C ARG A 228 -4.93 16.20 -17.79
N ARG A 229 -6.26 16.12 -17.69
CA ARG A 229 -7.01 16.86 -16.68
C ARG A 229 -6.48 16.47 -15.29
N SER A 230 -6.21 17.49 -14.47
CA SER A 230 -5.71 17.29 -13.11
C SER A 230 -6.86 17.23 -12.12
N ILE A 231 -6.82 16.27 -11.20
CA ILE A 231 -7.84 16.10 -10.17
C ILE A 231 -7.17 15.85 -8.82
N GLY A 232 -7.63 16.56 -7.78
CA GLY A 232 -7.21 16.32 -6.40
C GLY A 232 -8.18 15.37 -5.72
N VAL A 233 -7.65 14.43 -4.93
CA VAL A 233 -8.46 13.40 -4.28
C VAL A 233 -8.12 13.30 -2.81
N ASP A 234 -9.11 13.63 -1.98
CA ASP A 234 -9.08 13.34 -0.54
C ASP A 234 -9.49 11.88 -0.28
N LYS A 235 -8.83 11.25 0.70
CA LYS A 235 -9.05 9.84 1.06
C LYS A 235 -9.94 9.76 2.30
N GLY A 236 -11.24 9.64 2.07
CA GLY A 236 -12.25 9.53 3.12
C GLY A 236 -12.52 8.10 3.60
N TYR A 237 -13.10 7.96 4.80
CA TYR A 237 -13.53 6.65 5.33
C TYR A 237 -15.03 6.40 5.16
N THR A 238 -15.81 7.45 4.97
CA THR A 238 -17.26 7.36 4.73
C THR A 238 -17.52 6.98 3.28
N GLU A 239 -16.91 7.71 2.33
CA GLU A 239 -17.09 7.48 0.91
C GLU A 239 -15.88 6.86 0.20
N ALA A 240 -14.71 6.64 0.82
CA ALA A 240 -13.45 6.19 0.18
C ALA A 240 -12.65 7.30 -0.51
N PHE A 241 -13.26 8.03 -1.44
CA PHE A 241 -12.63 9.17 -2.11
C PHE A 241 -13.61 10.33 -2.27
N TYR A 242 -13.10 11.55 -2.13
CA TYR A 242 -13.80 12.78 -2.47
C TYR A 242 -12.90 13.59 -3.41
N ASP A 243 -13.41 14.02 -4.55
CA ASP A 243 -12.60 14.69 -5.56
C ASP A 243 -12.75 16.22 -5.55
N SER A 244 -11.84 16.89 -6.26
CA SER A 244 -11.81 18.34 -6.38
C SER A 244 -12.90 18.92 -7.28
N GLU A 245 -13.82 18.10 -7.79
CA GLU A 245 -14.99 18.50 -8.58
C GLU A 245 -16.30 18.35 -7.80
N GLY A 246 -16.22 17.92 -6.55
CA GLY A 246 -17.39 17.78 -5.68
C GLY A 246 -17.99 16.38 -5.67
N GLN A 247 -17.34 15.39 -6.28
CA GLN A 247 -17.88 14.05 -6.40
C GLN A 247 -17.33 13.10 -5.33
N ALA A 248 -18.25 12.34 -4.72
CA ALA A 248 -17.95 11.31 -3.74
C ALA A 248 -17.96 9.92 -4.39
N HIS A 249 -16.84 9.20 -4.32
CA HIS A 249 -16.70 7.88 -4.93
C HIS A 249 -16.50 6.80 -3.89
N GLY A 250 -17.47 5.89 -3.77
CA GLY A 250 -17.42 4.74 -2.85
C GLY A 250 -18.28 4.88 -1.59
N THR A 251 -19.31 5.74 -1.65
CA THR A 251 -20.31 5.96 -0.60
C THR A 251 -20.75 4.67 0.12
N GLY A 252 -20.85 4.75 1.44
CA GLY A 252 -21.23 3.61 2.29
C GLY A 252 -20.06 2.72 2.74
N LEU A 253 -18.81 3.04 2.36
CA LEU A 253 -17.61 2.37 2.90
C LEU A 253 -17.60 2.43 4.44
N GLY A 254 -17.95 3.58 5.01
CA GLY A 254 -17.98 3.79 6.47
C GLY A 254 -18.96 2.86 7.19
N LYS A 255 -20.10 2.52 6.56
CA LYS A 255 -21.09 1.57 7.10
C LYS A 255 -20.51 0.16 7.18
N ILE A 256 -19.83 -0.30 6.12
CA ILE A 256 -19.16 -1.61 6.05
C ILE A 256 -18.08 -1.71 7.14
N ILE A 257 -17.23 -0.68 7.25
CA ILE A 257 -16.17 -0.61 8.26
C ILE A 257 -16.75 -0.63 9.68
N THR A 258 -17.81 0.13 9.93
CA THR A 258 -18.45 0.25 11.24
C THR A 258 -19.08 -1.07 11.67
N LYS A 259 -19.89 -1.70 10.80
CA LYS A 259 -20.49 -3.03 11.04
C LYS A 259 -19.43 -4.09 11.40
N LYS A 260 -18.30 -4.10 10.68
CA LYS A 260 -17.16 -4.98 11.00
C LYS A 260 -16.58 -4.68 12.38
N SER A 261 -16.27 -3.41 12.64
CA SER A 261 -15.63 -2.98 13.89
C SER A 261 -16.49 -3.35 15.10
N ASP A 262 -17.78 -3.06 15.05
CA ASP A 262 -18.69 -3.24 16.19
C ASP A 262 -18.89 -4.72 16.51
N ARG A 263 -19.03 -5.57 15.47
CA ARG A 263 -19.04 -7.03 15.61
C ARG A 263 -17.79 -7.56 16.31
N ILE A 264 -16.60 -7.12 15.88
CA ILE A 264 -15.32 -7.57 16.46
C ILE A 264 -15.21 -7.10 17.92
N CYS A 265 -15.63 -5.87 18.21
CA CYS A 265 -15.63 -5.34 19.57
C CYS A 265 -16.57 -6.10 20.51
N ALA A 266 -17.84 -6.29 20.11
CA ALA A 266 -18.81 -7.04 20.91
C ALA A 266 -18.29 -8.46 21.21
N LYS A 267 -17.77 -9.15 20.19
CA LYS A 267 -17.18 -10.47 20.35
C LYS A 267 -15.97 -10.49 21.29
N ASN A 268 -15.03 -9.56 21.13
CA ASN A 268 -13.81 -9.55 21.95
C ASN A 268 -14.09 -9.22 23.41
N ARG A 269 -15.10 -8.40 23.71
CA ARG A 269 -15.58 -8.18 25.09
C ARG A 269 -16.02 -9.50 25.73
N ASN A 270 -16.80 -10.31 25.01
CA ASN A 270 -17.30 -11.60 25.52
C ASN A 270 -16.20 -12.68 25.64
N ARG A 271 -15.15 -12.62 24.80
CA ARG A 271 -14.02 -13.56 24.85
C ARG A 271 -13.18 -13.47 26.13
N GLY A 272 -13.15 -12.32 26.81
CA GLY A 272 -12.44 -12.18 28.08
C GLY A 272 -12.95 -13.15 29.14
N LYS A 273 -14.29 -13.23 29.29
CA LYS A 273 -14.95 -14.18 30.20
C LYS A 273 -14.64 -15.64 29.85
N LEU A 274 -14.66 -15.97 28.56
CA LEU A 274 -14.34 -17.32 28.08
C LEU A 274 -12.88 -17.71 28.35
N TRP A 275 -11.94 -16.77 28.22
CA TRP A 275 -10.53 -17.00 28.58
C TRP A 275 -10.32 -17.20 30.08
N ALA A 276 -11.07 -16.49 30.93
CA ALA A 276 -11.05 -16.71 32.37
C ALA A 276 -11.61 -18.10 32.72
N LEU A 277 -12.74 -18.48 32.12
CA LEU A 277 -13.36 -19.78 32.31
C LEU A 277 -12.47 -20.94 31.84
N HIS A 278 -11.86 -20.80 30.65
CA HIS A 278 -10.90 -21.79 30.12
C HIS A 278 -9.74 -22.04 31.09
N ARG A 279 -9.11 -20.97 31.60
CA ARG A 279 -7.99 -21.09 32.57
C ARG A 279 -8.42 -21.74 33.89
N LYS A 280 -9.62 -21.43 34.39
CA LYS A 280 -10.16 -22.07 35.59
C LYS A 280 -10.42 -23.57 35.37
N LEU A 281 -11.01 -23.93 34.24
CA LEU A 281 -11.38 -25.32 33.93
C LEU A 281 -10.19 -26.17 33.49
N GLU A 282 -9.05 -25.59 33.14
CA GLU A 282 -7.86 -26.35 32.74
C GLU A 282 -7.41 -27.37 33.80
N LYS A 283 -7.59 -27.05 35.08
CA LYS A 283 -7.30 -27.95 36.21
C LYS A 283 -8.51 -28.75 36.70
N LEU A 284 -9.72 -28.21 36.55
CA LEU A 284 -10.96 -28.78 37.14
C LEU A 284 -11.72 -29.71 36.18
N ASP A 285 -11.74 -29.38 34.88
CA ASP A 285 -12.41 -30.14 33.83
C ASP A 285 -11.68 -29.88 32.49
N PRO A 286 -10.56 -30.61 32.25
CA PRO A 286 -9.74 -30.44 31.07
C PRO A 286 -10.51 -30.65 29.76
N ALA A 287 -11.49 -31.57 29.76
CA ALA A 287 -12.29 -31.88 28.58
C ALA A 287 -13.19 -30.71 28.16
N LYS A 288 -13.88 -30.07 29.12
CA LYS A 288 -14.66 -28.85 28.86
C LYS A 288 -13.78 -27.67 28.51
N SER A 289 -12.62 -27.55 29.16
CA SER A 289 -11.62 -26.52 28.84
C SER A 289 -11.15 -26.61 27.39
N ALA A 290 -10.78 -27.80 26.92
CA ALA A 290 -10.37 -28.05 25.54
C ALA A 290 -11.49 -27.76 24.52
N ARG A 291 -12.75 -28.10 24.84
CA ARG A 291 -13.91 -27.76 24.00
C ARG A 291 -14.10 -26.25 23.86
N ILE A 292 -14.01 -25.48 24.95
CA ILE A 292 -14.10 -24.01 24.92
C ILE A 292 -12.96 -23.42 24.07
N LEU A 293 -11.74 -23.95 24.22
CA LEU A 293 -10.60 -23.51 23.45
C LEU A 293 -10.81 -23.71 21.94
N LYS A 294 -11.20 -24.92 21.54
CA LYS A 294 -11.40 -25.33 20.14
C LYS A 294 -12.57 -24.60 19.48
N ASN A 295 -13.71 -24.51 20.16
CA ASN A 295 -14.96 -24.07 19.54
C ASN A 295 -15.19 -22.56 19.70
N ASN A 296 -14.83 -21.96 20.85
CA ASN A 296 -15.16 -20.57 21.16
C ASN A 296 -13.95 -19.64 21.06
N LEU A 297 -12.76 -20.12 21.47
CA LEU A 297 -11.53 -19.33 21.48
C LEU A 297 -10.64 -19.53 20.24
N SER A 298 -10.98 -20.44 19.33
CA SER A 298 -10.25 -20.54 18.06
C SER A 298 -10.45 -19.29 17.17
N ARG A 299 -9.54 -19.11 16.21
CA ARG A 299 -9.58 -18.00 15.23
C ARG A 299 -10.11 -18.42 13.86
N LYS A 300 -10.43 -19.71 13.63
CA LYS A 300 -10.81 -20.25 12.31
C LYS A 300 -11.96 -19.47 11.67
N THR A 301 -13.09 -19.37 12.36
CA THR A 301 -14.29 -18.66 11.87
C THR A 301 -14.06 -17.16 11.73
N GLU A 302 -13.30 -16.55 12.65
CA GLU A 302 -13.01 -15.11 12.55
C GLU A 302 -12.09 -14.81 11.38
N ASN A 303 -11.06 -15.62 11.14
CA ASN A 303 -10.16 -15.45 10.01
C ASN A 303 -10.92 -15.56 8.69
N ARG A 304 -11.88 -16.48 8.58
CA ARG A 304 -12.78 -16.59 7.41
C ARG A 304 -13.59 -15.31 7.21
N ARG A 305 -14.28 -14.84 8.26
CA ARG A 305 -15.08 -13.60 8.20
C ARG A 305 -14.23 -12.36 7.97
N TYR A 306 -13.03 -12.30 8.54
CA TYR A 306 -12.08 -11.21 8.35
C TYR A 306 -11.72 -11.09 6.87
N ARG A 307 -11.37 -12.20 6.21
CA ARG A 307 -11.06 -12.22 4.77
C ARG A 307 -12.25 -11.83 3.90
N GLN A 308 -13.45 -12.31 4.20
CA GLN A 308 -14.68 -11.87 3.52
C GLN A 308 -14.83 -10.35 3.61
N ASN A 309 -14.70 -9.79 4.82
CA ASN A 309 -14.77 -8.33 5.00
C ASN A 309 -13.64 -7.60 4.25
N GLN A 310 -12.41 -8.15 4.19
CA GLN A 310 -11.33 -7.54 3.41
C GLN A 310 -11.64 -7.56 1.91
N SER A 311 -12.21 -8.66 1.40
CA SER A 311 -12.64 -8.79 0.01
C SER A 311 -13.73 -7.77 -0.33
N GLU A 312 -14.74 -7.64 0.53
CA GLU A 312 -15.83 -6.67 0.38
C GLU A 312 -15.30 -5.23 0.34
N LEU A 313 -14.42 -4.87 1.29
CA LEU A 313 -13.79 -3.55 1.33
C LEU A 313 -12.92 -3.29 0.09
N THR A 314 -12.14 -4.27 -0.34
CA THR A 314 -11.29 -4.16 -1.54
C THR A 314 -12.13 -4.00 -2.80
N ALA A 315 -13.26 -4.72 -2.91
CA ALA A 315 -14.19 -4.58 -4.01
C ALA A 315 -14.84 -3.18 -4.04
N LYS A 316 -15.29 -2.68 -2.88
CA LYS A 316 -15.90 -1.35 -2.76
C LYS A 316 -14.91 -0.24 -3.14
N ILE A 317 -13.68 -0.31 -2.63
CA ILE A 317 -12.59 0.63 -2.98
C ILE A 317 -12.21 0.50 -4.46
N GLY A 318 -12.18 -0.72 -4.99
CA GLY A 318 -11.94 -0.97 -6.41
C GLY A 318 -12.99 -0.32 -7.31
N ALA A 319 -14.27 -0.41 -6.94
CA ALA A 319 -15.36 0.26 -7.64
C ALA A 319 -15.29 1.79 -7.50
N ALA A 320 -14.94 2.29 -6.32
CA ALA A 320 -14.73 3.70 -6.06
C ALA A 320 -13.62 4.29 -6.95
N SER A 321 -12.45 3.65 -6.99
CA SER A 321 -11.37 4.06 -7.89
C SER A 321 -11.79 3.97 -9.35
N LYS A 322 -12.50 2.91 -9.78
CA LYS A 322 -13.03 2.81 -11.15
C LYS A 322 -13.91 4.02 -11.50
N SER A 323 -14.81 4.38 -10.59
CA SER A 323 -15.73 5.51 -10.76
C SER A 323 -14.98 6.84 -10.84
N LEU A 324 -13.95 7.05 -10.02
CA LEU A 324 -13.10 8.24 -10.08
C LEU A 324 -12.43 8.42 -11.46
N PHE A 325 -11.84 7.35 -12.00
CA PHE A 325 -11.18 7.45 -13.30
C PHE A 325 -12.17 7.50 -14.47
N ASN A 326 -13.34 6.87 -14.35
CA ASN A 326 -14.40 6.82 -15.36
C ASN A 326 -13.95 6.51 -16.80
N GLY A 327 -12.84 5.77 -16.97
CA GLY A 327 -12.24 5.48 -18.29
C GLY A 327 -11.36 6.60 -18.85
N GLU A 328 -11.26 7.75 -18.19
CA GLU A 328 -10.44 8.89 -18.58
C GLU A 328 -8.97 8.76 -18.14
N SER A 329 -8.09 9.42 -18.90
CA SER A 329 -6.68 9.58 -18.56
C SER A 329 -6.47 10.85 -17.74
N LEU A 330 -6.22 10.69 -16.44
CA LEU A 330 -6.16 11.76 -15.46
C LEU A 330 -4.76 11.94 -14.89
N LYS A 331 -4.49 13.15 -14.41
CA LYS A 331 -3.37 13.44 -13.50
C LYS A 331 -3.94 13.58 -12.09
N VAL A 332 -3.93 12.48 -11.35
CA VAL A 332 -4.51 12.41 -10.01
C VAL A 332 -3.46 12.81 -8.97
N PHE A 333 -3.79 13.78 -8.14
CA PHE A 333 -3.05 14.11 -6.93
C PHE A 333 -3.76 13.54 -5.71
N ALA A 334 -3.04 12.80 -4.88
CA ALA A 334 -3.60 12.15 -3.71
C ALA A 334 -2.67 12.28 -2.51
N GLU A 335 -3.21 12.26 -1.30
CA GLU A 335 -2.38 12.38 -0.09
C GLU A 335 -1.42 11.20 0.13
N ASP A 336 -0.17 11.49 0.50
CA ASP A 336 0.78 10.48 0.99
C ASP A 336 0.48 10.10 2.45
N LEU A 337 -0.38 9.11 2.64
CA LEU A 337 -0.74 8.58 3.96
C LEU A 337 0.16 7.40 4.41
N THR A 338 1.36 7.23 3.84
CA THR A 338 2.30 6.13 4.20
C THR A 338 2.67 6.13 5.68
N GLN A 339 2.82 7.30 6.29
CA GLN A 339 3.30 7.41 7.66
C GLN A 339 2.14 7.20 8.65
N PRO A 340 2.28 6.31 9.66
CA PRO A 340 1.34 6.28 10.76
C PRO A 340 1.41 7.63 11.49
N ILE A 341 0.24 8.24 11.71
CA ILE A 341 0.14 9.45 12.54
C ILE A 341 0.38 9.01 13.99
N ARG A 342 1.65 9.04 14.42
CA ARG A 342 2.04 8.79 15.81
C ARG A 342 1.61 9.98 16.67
N ASN A 343 1.19 9.71 17.91
CA ASN A 343 0.93 10.69 18.97
C ASN A 343 -0.35 11.55 18.89
N LYS A 344 -1.35 11.20 18.07
CA LYS A 344 -2.71 11.78 18.21
C LYS A 344 -3.54 10.81 19.06
N ARG A 345 -4.06 11.24 20.22
CA ARG A 345 -5.08 10.50 21.00
C ARG A 345 -6.37 10.41 20.17
N ARG A 346 -6.37 9.54 19.15
CA ARG A 346 -7.59 9.16 18.43
C ARG A 346 -8.34 8.16 19.31
N SER A 347 -9.66 8.24 19.33
CA SER A 347 -10.46 7.25 20.06
C SER A 347 -10.08 5.84 19.60
N LYS A 348 -10.08 4.86 20.51
CA LYS A 348 -9.77 3.45 20.16
C LYS A 348 -10.64 2.97 18.99
N THR A 349 -11.85 3.51 18.85
CA THR A 349 -12.78 3.26 17.74
C THR A 349 -12.26 3.80 16.42
N VAL A 350 -11.85 5.06 16.37
CA VAL A 350 -11.27 5.66 15.17
C VAL A 350 -9.98 4.92 14.78
N SER A 351 -9.06 4.66 15.71
CA SER A 351 -7.81 3.93 15.40
C SER A 351 -8.05 2.51 14.84
N ARG A 352 -9.08 1.80 15.31
CA ARG A 352 -9.48 0.48 14.77
C ARG A 352 -10.02 0.56 13.35
N LYS A 353 -10.76 1.63 13.02
CA LYS A 353 -11.32 1.88 11.68
C LYS A 353 -10.24 2.39 10.70
N LEU A 354 -9.26 3.16 11.20
CA LEU A 354 -8.16 3.78 10.45
C LEU A 354 -6.87 2.92 10.40
N ASN A 355 -6.95 1.65 10.01
CA ASN A 355 -5.73 0.82 9.93
C ASN A 355 -4.87 1.18 8.70
N SER A 356 -3.55 1.15 8.86
CA SER A 356 -2.53 1.31 7.80
C SER A 356 -2.81 0.44 6.57
N TRP A 357 -3.36 -0.77 6.77
CA TRP A 357 -3.79 -1.66 5.69
C TRP A 357 -4.77 -0.99 4.71
N MET A 358 -5.80 -0.28 5.21
CA MET A 358 -6.83 0.33 4.36
C MET A 358 -6.24 1.39 3.42
N LYS A 359 -5.33 2.20 3.97
CA LYS A 359 -4.63 3.24 3.23
C LYS A 359 -3.77 2.64 2.11
N GLY A 360 -3.15 1.49 2.37
CA GLY A 360 -2.45 0.71 1.37
C GLY A 360 -3.39 0.26 0.25
N VAL A 361 -4.53 -0.35 0.60
CA VAL A 361 -5.52 -0.81 -0.40
C VAL A 361 -6.07 0.32 -1.26
N MET A 362 -6.35 1.49 -0.68
CA MET A 362 -6.78 2.68 -1.44
C MET A 362 -5.71 3.15 -2.42
N ARG A 363 -4.44 3.21 -1.99
CA ARG A 363 -3.31 3.54 -2.88
C ARG A 363 -3.18 2.53 -4.02
N ASP A 364 -3.16 1.24 -3.69
CA ASP A 364 -2.97 0.17 -4.67
C ASP A 364 -4.12 0.14 -5.69
N SER A 365 -5.34 0.43 -5.24
CA SER A 365 -6.52 0.55 -6.09
C SER A 365 -6.42 1.75 -7.05
N LEU A 366 -6.01 2.93 -6.55
CA LEU A 366 -5.78 4.11 -7.39
C LEU A 366 -4.69 3.84 -8.43
N GLN A 367 -3.56 3.27 -8.02
CA GLN A 367 -2.46 2.93 -8.93
C GLN A 367 -2.89 1.90 -9.98
N LYS A 368 -3.64 0.87 -9.57
CA LYS A 368 -4.20 -0.12 -10.50
C LYS A 368 -5.04 0.57 -11.56
N TRP A 369 -6.02 1.38 -11.18
CA TRP A 369 -6.90 2.02 -12.15
C TRP A 369 -6.19 3.07 -13.00
N ALA A 370 -5.18 3.75 -12.44
CA ALA A 370 -4.35 4.66 -13.21
C ALA A 370 -3.61 3.95 -14.35
N ASN A 371 -3.01 2.79 -14.06
CA ASN A 371 -2.39 1.96 -15.09
C ASN A 371 -3.41 1.50 -16.15
N TRP A 372 -4.66 1.29 -15.76
CA TRP A 372 -5.74 0.85 -16.65
C TRP A 372 -6.28 1.96 -17.56
N THR A 373 -6.12 3.24 -17.21
CA THR A 373 -6.59 4.38 -18.02
C THR A 373 -5.47 5.27 -18.53
N GLY A 374 -4.20 4.84 -18.40
CA GLY A 374 -3.04 5.63 -18.82
C GLY A 374 -2.82 6.88 -17.97
N SER A 375 -3.46 6.94 -16.81
CA SER A 375 -3.38 8.05 -15.86
C SER A 375 -2.08 8.01 -15.06
N VAL A 376 -1.79 9.12 -14.37
CA VAL A 376 -0.69 9.23 -13.44
C VAL A 376 -1.24 9.58 -12.06
N VAL A 377 -0.83 8.84 -11.04
CA VAL A 377 -1.14 9.16 -9.63
C VAL A 377 0.13 9.69 -8.99
N THR A 378 0.07 10.93 -8.51
CA THR A 378 1.16 11.58 -7.78
C THR A 378 0.74 11.77 -6.34
N GLU A 379 1.55 11.29 -5.40
CA GLU A 379 1.28 11.54 -3.99
C GLU A 379 1.87 12.89 -3.53
N VAL A 380 1.06 13.66 -2.80
CA VAL A 380 1.42 14.99 -2.31
C VAL A 380 1.54 15.01 -0.78
N GLN A 381 2.17 16.07 -0.24
CA GLN A 381 2.31 16.27 1.20
C GLN A 381 0.93 16.53 1.86
N PRO A 382 0.42 15.65 2.75
CA PRO A 382 -0.92 15.76 3.34
C PRO A 382 -1.06 16.82 4.46
N SER A 383 0.03 17.45 4.92
CA SER A 383 -0.05 18.33 6.08
C SER A 383 -0.92 19.56 5.80
N TYR A 384 -1.89 19.81 6.69
CA TYR A 384 -2.83 20.95 6.70
C TYR A 384 -3.81 21.05 5.52
N THR A 385 -3.86 20.08 4.59
CA THR A 385 -4.81 20.07 3.45
C THR A 385 -6.27 20.25 3.85
N SER A 386 -6.67 19.72 5.01
CA SER A 386 -8.02 19.83 5.58
C SER A 386 -8.25 21.10 6.43
N GLN A 387 -7.23 21.94 6.60
CA GLN A 387 -7.25 23.15 7.44
C GLN A 387 -7.02 24.44 6.64
N ILE A 388 -6.57 24.32 5.39
CA ILE A 388 -6.37 25.46 4.49
C ILE A 388 -7.71 25.82 3.86
N ASP A 389 -8.01 27.10 3.70
CA ASP A 389 -9.10 27.53 2.83
C ASP A 389 -8.66 27.39 1.38
N SER A 390 -9.32 26.50 0.62
CA SER A 390 -8.96 26.23 -0.77
C SER A 390 -9.19 27.40 -1.73
N ARG A 391 -9.96 28.41 -1.33
CA ARG A 391 -10.24 29.61 -2.13
C ARG A 391 -9.08 30.60 -2.07
N THR A 392 -8.40 30.68 -0.92
CA THR A 392 -7.32 31.66 -0.68
C THR A 392 -5.94 31.01 -0.57
N GLY A 393 -5.87 29.69 -0.31
CA GLY A 393 -4.63 28.97 -0.06
C GLY A 393 -3.99 29.29 1.31
N THR A 394 -4.75 29.89 2.23
CA THR A 394 -4.28 30.36 3.54
C THR A 394 -4.82 29.53 4.70
N LEU A 395 -4.33 29.81 5.92
CA LEU A 395 -4.83 29.22 7.18
C LEU A 395 -6.01 30.01 7.79
N LEU A 396 -6.72 30.81 6.98
CA LEU A 396 -7.85 31.64 7.40
C LEU A 396 -9.17 30.85 7.32
N GLY A 397 -9.45 30.09 8.36
CA GLY A 397 -10.68 29.30 8.46
C GLY A 397 -10.52 28.08 9.35
N LYS A 398 -11.62 27.36 9.54
CA LYS A 398 -11.68 26.24 10.48
C LYS A 398 -12.60 25.13 9.98
N ARG A 399 -12.09 23.89 10.05
CA ARG A 399 -12.90 22.69 9.88
C ARG A 399 -13.63 22.35 11.17
N THR A 400 -14.94 22.16 11.07
CA THR A 400 -15.82 21.65 12.13
C THR A 400 -16.69 20.53 11.56
N GLY A 401 -16.40 19.29 11.94
CA GLY A 401 -17.09 18.12 11.39
C GLY A 401 -16.89 17.99 9.87
N ASP A 402 -18.01 17.99 9.15
CA ASP A 402 -18.07 17.86 7.68
C ASP A 402 -18.07 19.22 6.96
N ASN A 403 -17.96 20.32 7.71
CA ASN A 403 -17.94 21.68 7.20
C ASN A 403 -16.56 22.33 7.40
N PHE A 404 -16.16 23.17 6.45
CA PHE A 404 -15.06 24.11 6.56
C PHE A 404 -15.63 25.53 6.46
N THR A 405 -15.40 26.36 7.47
CA THR A 405 -15.86 27.76 7.49
C THR A 405 -14.66 28.66 7.26
N GLY A 406 -14.69 29.46 6.19
CA GLY A 406 -13.69 30.48 5.91
C GLY A 406 -13.83 31.69 6.84
N PHE A 407 -12.82 32.56 6.85
CA PHE A 407 -12.85 33.78 7.68
C PHE A 407 -13.96 34.76 7.29
N ASP A 408 -14.40 34.70 6.03
CA ASP A 408 -15.50 35.48 5.44
C ASP A 408 -16.89 34.86 5.73
N GLY A 409 -16.95 33.79 6.54
CA GLY A 409 -18.19 33.11 6.90
C GLY A 409 -18.71 32.11 5.87
N VAL A 410 -18.09 32.01 4.69
CA VAL A 410 -18.51 31.03 3.67
C VAL A 410 -18.21 29.61 4.15
N VAL A 411 -19.19 28.72 3.97
CA VAL A 411 -19.11 27.33 4.38
C VAL A 411 -18.95 26.42 3.16
N LEU A 412 -17.90 25.60 3.17
CA LEU A 412 -17.63 24.55 2.19
C LEU A 412 -17.78 23.18 2.82
N GLN A 413 -18.15 22.17 2.02
CA GLN A 413 -17.99 20.78 2.44
C GLN A 413 -16.49 20.51 2.64
N ALA A 414 -16.14 19.92 3.79
CA ALA A 414 -14.77 19.90 4.25
C ALA A 414 -13.84 18.96 3.46
N ASP A 415 -14.38 17.90 2.84
CA ASP A 415 -13.61 16.96 2.03
C ASP A 415 -13.42 17.50 0.60
N TYR A 416 -14.41 18.24 0.06
CA TYR A 416 -14.29 19.04 -1.16
C TYR A 416 -13.19 20.10 -1.00
N ASN A 417 -13.21 20.85 0.10
CA ASN A 417 -12.16 21.82 0.42
C ASN A 417 -10.77 21.14 0.50
N ALA A 418 -10.68 19.99 1.17
CA ALA A 418 -9.44 19.23 1.25
C ALA A 418 -8.97 18.74 -0.14
N ALA A 419 -9.87 18.24 -0.98
CA ALA A 419 -9.57 17.76 -2.32
C ALA A 419 -9.06 18.88 -3.23
N LYS A 420 -9.64 20.08 -3.16
CA LYS A 420 -9.12 21.29 -3.84
C LYS A 420 -7.71 21.67 -3.36
N ASN A 421 -7.45 21.62 -2.06
CA ASN A 421 -6.12 21.87 -1.51
C ASN A 421 -5.10 20.81 -1.96
N ILE A 422 -5.51 19.54 -2.08
CA ILE A 422 -4.67 18.45 -2.60
C ILE A 422 -4.34 18.68 -4.09
N LEU A 423 -5.31 19.13 -4.89
CA LEU A 423 -5.09 19.54 -6.28
C LEU A 423 -4.05 20.67 -6.36
N ALA A 424 -4.23 21.74 -5.59
CA ALA A 424 -3.31 22.88 -5.54
C ALA A 424 -1.90 22.46 -5.07
N ARG A 425 -1.80 21.53 -4.11
CA ARG A 425 -0.53 20.98 -3.65
C ARG A 425 0.22 20.23 -4.76
N GLY A 426 -0.49 19.64 -5.71
CA GLY A 426 0.08 18.91 -6.84
C GLY A 426 0.98 19.74 -7.74
N THR A 427 0.77 21.06 -7.78
CA THR A 427 1.54 22.01 -8.59
C THR A 427 2.35 23.00 -7.76
N ASP A 428 2.36 22.84 -6.42
CA ASP A 428 3.05 23.72 -5.49
C ASP A 428 4.57 23.54 -5.56
N LYS A 429 5.29 24.62 -5.87
CA LYS A 429 6.76 24.64 -5.99
C LYS A 429 7.46 24.81 -4.64
N GLU A 430 6.79 25.38 -3.64
CA GLU A 430 7.37 25.61 -2.32
C GLU A 430 7.16 24.40 -1.41
N ILE A 431 5.99 23.76 -1.50
CA ILE A 431 5.66 22.62 -0.63
C ILE A 431 5.86 21.30 -1.37
N THR A 432 7.03 20.71 -1.16
CA THR A 432 7.35 19.40 -1.73
C THR A 432 6.76 18.25 -0.90
N ARG A 433 6.54 17.10 -1.55
CA ARG A 433 6.04 15.85 -0.90
C ARG A 433 6.80 15.48 0.39
N TYR A 434 8.11 15.72 0.43
CA TYR A 434 8.99 15.22 1.50
C TYR A 434 9.21 16.20 2.66
N MET A 435 8.65 17.41 2.58
CA MET A 435 8.72 18.35 3.69
C MET A 435 8.06 17.79 4.94
N ASN A 436 8.54 18.19 6.11
CA ASN A 436 7.90 17.86 7.37
C ASN A 436 6.78 18.87 7.70
N LEU A 437 5.96 18.51 8.69
CA LEU A 437 4.80 19.31 9.11
C LEU A 437 5.16 20.77 9.45
N ASN A 438 6.29 21.01 10.13
CA ASN A 438 6.69 22.37 10.53
C ASN A 438 7.15 23.21 9.33
N GLU A 439 7.83 22.61 8.35
CA GLU A 439 8.22 23.30 7.10
C GLU A 439 6.99 23.73 6.29
N VAL A 440 6.02 22.80 6.16
CA VAL A 440 4.74 23.08 5.49
C VAL A 440 4.03 24.22 6.20
N GLN A 441 3.96 24.17 7.54
CA GLN A 441 3.34 25.23 8.33
C GLN A 441 4.00 26.58 8.11
N ALA A 442 5.33 26.64 8.07
CA ALA A 442 6.04 27.90 7.85
C ALA A 442 5.72 28.52 6.49
N VAL A 443 5.63 27.72 5.42
CA VAL A 443 5.20 28.19 4.10
C VAL A 443 3.76 28.72 4.15
N LEU A 444 2.85 27.98 4.77
CA LEU A 444 1.44 28.38 4.84
C LEU A 444 1.24 29.65 5.68
N LEU A 445 1.98 29.80 6.77
CA LEU A 445 1.97 31.02 7.58
C LEU A 445 2.48 32.23 6.81
N ARG A 446 3.56 32.08 6.03
CA ARG A 446 4.04 33.15 5.12
C ARG A 446 2.99 33.57 4.10
N ARG A 447 2.30 32.60 3.49
CA ARG A 447 1.21 32.88 2.54
C ARG A 447 0.05 33.60 3.22
N THR A 448 -0.28 33.17 4.44
CA THR A 448 -1.35 33.78 5.26
C THR A 448 -1.00 35.21 5.67
N ALA A 449 0.24 35.46 6.09
CA ALA A 449 0.71 36.80 6.45
C ALA A 449 0.61 37.77 5.27
N ARG A 450 1.11 37.38 4.09
CA ARG A 450 1.00 38.20 2.86
C ARG A 450 -0.44 38.48 2.45
N TYR A 451 -1.34 37.52 2.66
CA TYR A 451 -2.76 37.70 2.35
C TYR A 451 -3.39 38.75 3.29
N LEU A 452 -3.11 38.65 4.60
CA LEU A 452 -3.60 39.60 5.60
C LEU A 452 -3.00 40.99 5.44
N GLU A 453 -1.73 41.08 5.05
CA GLU A 453 -1.06 42.36 4.74
C GLU A 453 -1.81 43.11 3.62
N GLY A 454 -2.28 42.39 2.60
CA GLY A 454 -3.15 42.95 1.56
C GLY A 454 -4.52 43.44 2.06
N MET A 455 -4.91 43.07 3.28
CA MET A 455 -6.10 43.55 3.99
C MET A 455 -5.76 44.60 5.07
N GLY A 456 -4.49 44.99 5.21
CA GLY A 456 -4.03 45.89 6.29
C GLY A 456 -4.01 45.24 7.68
N LEU A 457 -3.95 43.91 7.75
CA LEU A 457 -4.00 43.14 9.00
C LEU A 457 -2.71 42.34 9.21
N SER A 458 -2.38 42.11 10.47
CA SER A 458 -1.29 41.26 10.93
C SER A 458 -1.75 39.82 11.19
N LEU A 459 -0.78 38.90 11.34
CA LEU A 459 -1.07 37.54 11.80
C LEU A 459 -1.68 37.51 13.22
N VAL A 460 -1.39 38.51 14.06
CA VAL A 460 -1.95 38.62 15.42
C VAL A 460 -3.43 38.95 15.33
N ASP A 461 -3.78 39.94 14.51
CA ASP A 461 -5.16 40.35 14.27
C ASP A 461 -5.99 39.15 13.77
N GLY A 462 -5.42 38.36 12.85
CA GLY A 462 -6.07 37.14 12.37
C GLY A 462 -6.34 36.09 13.46
N VAL A 463 -5.54 36.05 14.53
CA VAL A 463 -5.78 35.18 15.70
C VAL A 463 -6.85 35.79 16.61
N GLU A 464 -6.80 37.10 16.86
CA GLU A 464 -7.75 37.84 17.71
C GLU A 464 -9.17 37.82 17.12
N LEU A 465 -9.28 37.97 15.81
CA LEU A 465 -10.53 37.84 15.05
C LEU A 465 -11.03 36.39 14.97
N GLY A 466 -10.26 35.42 15.46
CA GLY A 466 -10.61 33.99 15.46
C GLY A 466 -10.50 33.32 14.09
N TRP A 467 -9.90 33.98 13.10
CA TRP A 467 -9.74 33.47 11.73
C TRP A 467 -8.61 32.43 11.62
N ILE A 468 -7.57 32.58 12.44
CA ILE A 468 -6.44 31.65 12.54
C ILE A 468 -6.59 30.83 13.82
N ASP A 469 -6.47 29.50 13.71
CA ASP A 469 -6.46 28.62 14.88
C ASP A 469 -5.30 28.99 15.85
N PRO A 470 -5.57 29.29 17.14
CA PRO A 470 -4.56 29.72 18.11
C PRO A 470 -3.40 28.75 18.32
N LYS A 471 -3.52 27.48 17.88
CA LYS A 471 -2.37 26.56 17.91
C LYS A 471 -1.22 27.03 17.02
N HIS A 472 -1.50 27.82 15.98
CA HIS A 472 -0.49 28.28 15.02
C HIS A 472 0.39 29.40 15.60
N SER A 473 -0.16 30.26 16.47
CA SER A 473 0.58 31.36 17.11
C SER A 473 1.71 30.88 18.03
N LYS A 474 1.59 29.66 18.55
CA LYS A 474 2.59 29.04 19.43
C LYS A 474 3.86 28.57 18.69
N THR A 475 3.90 28.67 17.37
CA THR A 475 4.98 28.08 16.57
C THR A 475 6.13 29.03 16.29
N LYS A 476 7.36 28.49 16.16
CA LYS A 476 8.57 29.28 15.87
C LYS A 476 8.40 30.10 14.58
N ALA A 477 7.83 29.51 13.54
CA ALA A 477 7.61 30.17 12.26
C ALA A 477 6.67 31.38 12.38
N PHE A 478 5.60 31.27 13.18
CA PHE A 478 4.70 32.40 13.43
C PHE A 478 5.44 33.55 14.10
N LYS A 479 6.18 33.27 15.18
CA LYS A 479 6.96 34.29 15.91
C LYS A 479 8.03 34.96 15.05
N GLN A 480 8.69 34.20 14.18
CA GLN A 480 9.68 34.76 13.24
C GLN A 480 9.04 35.74 12.26
N LEU A 481 7.87 35.40 11.72
CA LEU A 481 7.19 36.28 10.76
C LEU A 481 6.70 37.59 11.37
N LEU A 482 6.38 37.62 12.67
CA LEU A 482 6.06 38.87 13.38
C LEU A 482 7.26 39.84 13.45
N VAL A 483 8.49 39.31 13.42
CA VAL A 483 9.72 40.13 13.42
C VAL A 483 10.11 40.52 12.00
N GLU A 484 9.93 39.61 11.03
CA GLU A 484 10.34 39.80 9.62
C GLU A 484 9.34 40.66 8.81
N MET A 485 8.07 40.72 9.22
CA MET A 485 7.01 41.50 8.56
C MET A 485 6.34 42.43 9.59
N PRO A 486 6.97 43.56 9.97
CA PRO A 486 6.38 44.51 10.89
C PRO A 486 5.25 45.29 10.20
N GLY A 487 4.07 44.68 10.11
CA GLY A 487 2.83 45.40 9.85
C GLY A 487 2.30 45.97 11.17
N ALA A 488 2.50 47.26 11.41
CA ALA A 488 1.86 48.02 12.49
C ALA A 488 0.51 48.59 11.98
N PRO A 489 -0.43 49.02 12.85
CA PRO A 489 -0.18 49.93 13.97
C PRO A 489 -0.35 49.31 15.36
N LYS A 490 0.16 50.04 16.35
CA LYS A 490 -0.22 49.93 17.76
C LYS A 490 -1.69 50.22 17.97
#